data_AF-A0A951U9P2-F1
#
_entry.id   AF-A0A951U9P2-F1
#
_cell.length_a   1.000
_cell.length_b   1.000
_cell.length_c   1.000
_cell.angle_alpha   90.00
_cell.angle_beta   90.00
_cell.angle_gamma   90.00
#
_symmetry.space_group_name_H-M   'P 1'
#
loop_
_entity.id
_entity.type
_entity.pdbx_description
1 polymer ?
#
loop_
_entity_poly.entity_id
_entity_poly.type
_entity_poly.pdbx_seq_one_letter_code
_entity_poly.pdbx_strand_id
1 'polypeptide(L)' 'MGGKTSLAGVTTYIPPEWKKELEEWAEEEERSVSWILLKLIGNALEDRRQNSSTATSAESPELVGVATNGKTAAR' A
#
# COMPACT_ATOMS: atom_id res chain seq x y z
N MET A 1 27.98 -17.07 3.04
CA MET A 1 26.73 -16.80 2.30
C MET A 1 25.73 -16.12 3.25
N GLY A 2 25.94 -14.85 3.58
CA GLY A 2 25.16 -14.13 4.61
C GLY A 2 24.59 -12.84 4.05
N GLY A 3 23.56 -12.95 3.21
CA GLY A 3 22.78 -11.79 2.78
C GLY A 3 21.99 -11.29 3.98
N LYS A 4 22.47 -10.23 4.63
CA LYS A 4 21.75 -9.57 5.72
C LYS A 4 20.47 -8.99 5.13
N THR A 5 19.34 -9.65 5.34
CA THR A 5 18.04 -9.03 5.12
C THR A 5 17.97 -7.83 6.07
N SER A 6 17.95 -6.62 5.51
CA SER A 6 17.80 -5.41 6.31
C SER A 6 16.34 -5.30 6.70
N LEU A 7 15.99 -5.93 7.82
CA LEU A 7 14.66 -5.82 8.43
C LEU A 7 14.68 -4.65 9.41
N ALA A 8 13.67 -3.80 9.32
CA ALA A 8 13.44 -2.73 10.29
C ALA A 8 12.27 -3.14 11.20
N GLY A 9 12.45 -2.97 12.51
CA GLY A 9 11.39 -3.18 13.51
C GLY A 9 10.64 -1.89 13.79
N VAL A 10 9.36 -2.01 14.11
CA VAL A 10 8.52 -0.92 14.63
C VAL A 10 7.91 -1.38 15.96
N THR A 11 7.82 -0.48 16.93
CA THR A 11 7.21 -0.74 18.23
C THR A 11 6.06 0.23 18.45
N THR A 12 4.94 -0.29 18.95
CA THR A 12 3.78 0.51 19.34
C THR A 12 3.15 -0.09 20.59
N TYR A 13 2.30 0.67 21.26
CA TYR A 13 1.50 0.20 22.38
C TYR A 13 0.10 -0.13 21.90
N ILE A 14 -0.41 -1.27 22.34
CA ILE A 14 -1.78 -1.72 22.09
C ILE A 14 -2.46 -2.01 23.42
N PRO A 15 -3.80 -1.97 23.45
CA PRO A 15 -4.55 -2.45 24.61
C PRO A 15 -4.20 -3.91 24.96
N PRO A 16 -4.16 -4.27 26.25
CA PRO A 16 -3.76 -5.62 26.69
C PRO A 16 -4.68 -6.72 26.15
N GLU A 17 -5.97 -6.43 25.95
CA GLU A 17 -6.95 -7.34 25.38
C GLU A 17 -6.60 -7.72 23.93
N TRP A 18 -6.13 -6.77 23.12
CA TRP A 18 -5.70 -7.05 21.75
C TRP A 18 -4.43 -7.90 21.72
N LYS A 19 -3.52 -7.69 22.67
CA LYS A 19 -2.33 -8.53 22.80
C LYS A 19 -2.72 -9.98 23.07
N LYS A 20 -3.66 -10.21 23.99
CA LYS A 20 -4.14 -11.55 24.35
C LYS A 20 -4.79 -12.25 23.15
N GLU A 21 -5.65 -11.53 22.42
CA GLU A 21 -6.30 -12.05 21.21
C GLU A 21 -5.28 -12.43 20.12
N LEU A 22 -4.24 -11.62 19.92
CA LEU A 22 -3.16 -11.93 18.98
C LEU A 22 -2.30 -13.14 19.41
N GLU A 23 -2.09 -13.32 20.72
CA GLU A 23 -1.37 -14.48 21.27
C GLU A 23 -2.18 -15.76 21.10
N GLU A 24 -3.48 -15.73 21.37
CA GLU A 24 -4.40 -16.87 21.15
C GLU A 24 -4.47 -17.24 19.66
N TRP A 25 -4.62 -16.26 18.77
CA TRP A 25 -4.62 -16.51 17.33
C TRP A 25 -3.28 -17.11 16.85
N ALA A 26 -2.15 -16.62 17.36
CA ALA A 26 -0.85 -17.18 17.01
C ALA A 26 -0.70 -18.64 17.48
N GLU A 27 -1.26 -18.99 18.65
CA GLU A 27 -1.28 -20.37 19.15
C GLU A 27 -2.14 -21.28 18.26
N GLU A 28 -3.35 -20.85 17.90
CA GLU A 28 -4.27 -21.60 17.02
C GLU A 28 -3.66 -21.90 15.65
N GLU A 29 -2.87 -20.98 15.08
CA GLU A 29 -2.23 -21.16 13.78
C GLU A 29 -0.84 -21.80 13.83
N GLU A 30 -0.34 -22.16 15.03
CA GLU A 30 1.04 -22.61 15.24
C GLU A 30 2.08 -21.60 14.68
N ARG A 31 1.83 -20.31 14.87
CA ARG A 31 2.66 -19.19 14.39
C ARG A 31 3.12 -18.28 15.53
N SER A 32 3.93 -17.27 15.19
CA SER A 32 4.31 -16.22 16.11
C SER A 32 3.42 -14.99 15.93
N VAL A 33 3.21 -14.23 17.01
CA VAL A 33 2.50 -12.94 16.96
C VAL A 33 3.12 -11.99 15.91
N SER A 34 4.45 -11.98 15.80
CA SER A 34 5.15 -11.19 14.78
C SER A 34 4.78 -11.60 13.35
N TRP A 35 4.50 -12.89 13.10
CA TRP A 35 4.06 -13.37 11.79
C TRP A 35 2.62 -12.93 11.49
N ILE A 36 1.72 -13.02 12.47
CA ILE A 36 0.33 -12.55 12.35
C ILE A 36 0.32 -11.05 12.03
N LEU A 37 1.04 -10.24 12.80
CA LEU A 37 1.16 -8.80 12.58
C LEU A 37 1.76 -8.47 11.20
N LEU A 38 2.78 -9.22 10.76
CA LEU A 38 3.36 -9.05 9.42
C LEU A 38 2.31 -9.24 8.32
N LYS A 39 1.43 -10.24 8.45
CA LYS A 39 0.36 -10.49 7.47
C LYS A 39 -0.70 -9.40 7.48
N LEU A 40 -1.18 -9.03 8.67
CA LEU A 40 -2.18 -7.97 8.82
C LEU A 40 -1.69 -6.64 8.24
N ILE A 41 -0.46 -6.23 8.61
CA ILE A 41 0.15 -4.98 8.11
C ILE A 41 0.42 -5.08 6.61
N GLY A 42 0.91 -6.23 6.13
CA GLY A 42 1.16 -6.47 4.71
C GLY A 42 -0.10 -6.27 3.85
N ASN A 43 -1.21 -6.88 4.27
CA ASN A 43 -2.50 -6.78 3.60
C ASN A 43 -3.01 -5.33 3.61
N ALA A 44 -3.01 -4.67 4.77
CA ALA A 44 -3.48 -3.29 4.89
C ALA A 44 -2.66 -2.30 4.02
N LEU A 45 -1.34 -2.53 3.91
CA LEU A 45 -0.47 -1.72 3.03
C LEU A 45 -0.75 -1.98 1.55
N GLU A 46 -1.10 -3.21 1.18
CA GLU A 46 -1.48 -3.56 -0.18
C GLU A 46 -2.81 -2.92 -0.58
N ASP A 47 -3.83 -3.04 0.29
CA ASP A 47 -5.14 -2.41 0.11
C ASP A 47 -5.01 -0.88 -0.02
N ARG A 48 -4.15 -0.27 0.80
CA ARG A 48 -3.86 1.16 0.71
C ARG A 48 -3.27 1.55 -0.64
N ARG A 49 -2.31 0.77 -1.16
CA ARG A 49 -1.69 1.03 -2.47
C ARG A 49 -2.72 0.92 -3.59
N GLN A 50 -3.56 -0.11 -3.55
CA GLN A 50 -4.61 -0.31 -4.56
C GLN A 50 -5.64 0.83 -4.54
N ASN A 51 -6.14 1.21 -3.36
CA ASN A 51 -7.10 2.31 -3.22
C ASN A 51 -6.52 3.67 -3.64
N SER A 52 -5.24 3.91 -3.37
CA SER A 52 -4.56 5.13 -3.84
C SER A 52 -4.29 5.16 -5.34
N SER A 53 -4.16 3.99 -5.97
CA SER A 53 -3.91 3.89 -7.42
C SER A 53 -5.19 4.18 -8.23
N THR A 54 -6.35 3.81 -7.69
CA THR A 54 -7.66 4.09 -8.32
C THR A 54 -8.03 5.58 -8.23
N ALA A 55 -7.55 6.31 -7.22
CA ALA A 55 -7.79 7.74 -7.08
C ALA A 55 -6.99 8.61 -8.08
N THR A 56 -5.87 8.12 -8.60
CA THR A 56 -5.06 8.84 -9.62
C THR A 56 -5.58 8.64 -11.05
N SER A 57 -6.45 7.65 -11.30
CA SER A 57 -6.91 7.33 -12.67
C SER A 57 -8.28 7.92 -13.04
N ALA A 58 -8.86 8.77 -12.18
CA ALA A 58 -10.20 9.36 -12.38
C ALA A 58 -10.19 10.85 -12.81
N GLU A 59 -9.04 11.45 -13.09
CA GLU A 59 -8.96 12.73 -13.80
C GLU A 59 -8.24 12.55 -15.14
N SER A 60 -8.99 12.11 -16.16
CA SER A 60 -9.04 12.74 -17.50
C SER A 60 -9.64 11.77 -18.53
N PRO A 61 -10.96 11.79 -18.79
CA PRO A 61 -11.47 11.44 -20.09
C PRO A 61 -11.45 12.68 -21.00
N GLU A 62 -10.86 12.47 -22.17
CA GLU A 62 -10.70 13.38 -23.30
C GLU A 62 -11.98 14.13 -23.73
N LEU A 63 -11.80 15.33 -24.31
CA LEU A 63 -12.56 15.99 -25.40
C LEU A 63 -11.88 17.38 -25.56
N VAL A 64 -11.33 17.85 -26.69
CA VAL A 64 -11.73 17.81 -28.10
C VAL A 64 -10.49 18.05 -28.97
N GLY A 65 -10.41 17.35 -30.09
CA GLY A 65 -9.26 17.35 -30.99
C GLY A 65 -9.11 18.53 -31.97
N VAL A 66 -7.97 18.47 -32.65
CA VAL A 66 -7.71 18.81 -34.07
C VAL A 66 -8.10 20.22 -34.54
N ALA A 67 -7.08 21.06 -34.80
CA ALA A 67 -6.85 21.63 -36.14
C ALA A 67 -5.46 22.27 -36.23
N THR A 68 -4.78 21.92 -37.31
CA THR A 68 -3.40 22.24 -37.67
C THR A 68 -3.26 23.59 -38.38
N ASN A 69 -2.01 24.09 -38.42
CA ASN A 69 -1.41 25.02 -39.38
C ASN A 69 -1.71 26.53 -39.26
N GLY A 70 -0.83 27.23 -38.53
CA GLY A 70 -0.57 28.66 -38.71
C GLY A 70 0.24 28.91 -39.99
N LYS A 71 -0.48 29.19 -41.07
CA LYS A 71 0.02 29.68 -42.36
C LYS A 71 0.48 31.14 -42.24
N THR A 72 1.58 31.44 -42.93
CA THR A 72 2.21 32.73 -43.22
C THR A 72 1.30 33.95 -43.44
N ALA A 73 1.67 35.10 -42.87
CA ALA A 73 1.79 36.41 -43.55
C ALA A 73 2.02 37.56 -42.55
N ALA A 74 3.11 38.31 -42.70
CA ALA A 74 3.16 39.72 -42.32
C ALA A 74 3.94 40.48 -43.40
N ARG A 75 3.28 41.49 -43.95
CA ARG A 75 3.76 42.46 -44.93
C ARG A 75 4.47 43.61 -44.21
#